data_AF-T1BTA8-F1
#
_entry.id   AF-T1BTA8-F1
#
_cell.length_a   1.000
_cell.length_b   1.000
_cell.length_c   1.000
_cell.angle_alpha   90.00
_cell.angle_beta   90.00
_cell.angle_gamma   90.00
#
_symmetry.space_group_name_H-M   'P 1'
#
loop_
_entity.id
_entity.type
_entity.pdbx_description
1 polymer ?
#
loop_
_entity_poly.entity_id
_entity_poly.type
_entity_poly.pdbx_seq_one_letter_code
_entity_poly.pdbx_strand_id
1 'polypeptide(L)'
;GLAHGYWLPMTLAIVLRADFAATLSFGVQRALGTVLGLLLTTLLLNLSGSTLTAILLLGVLAFLFRWLGNSNYLLAVAALTGAVVILLALAGESAAQSMHDRLIATLLACGAALGGYLLWPTWERTRIQPALAAMLRAYADYLEALAGADARQLAHMRAASRLARVNALASLERLRGEPFATAELRMRAERVFAHANRLVRSAMSLELLPAERRAAPAAAAWLRQCAEGVNACARHLDGARDVALPPPPDVPGERLILQRLADALRALQNVLQPAPAANAGAD
;
A
#
# COMPACT_ATOMS: atom_id res chain seq x y z
N GLY A 1 -31.07 7.03 -27.38
CA GLY A 1 -29.73 6.97 -26.77
C GLY A 1 -29.74 7.85 -25.54
N LEU A 2 -28.96 7.52 -24.50
CA LEU A 2 -28.83 8.38 -23.31
C LEU A 2 -28.18 9.70 -23.75
N ALA A 3 -28.87 10.84 -23.55
CA ALA A 3 -28.43 12.18 -24.00
C ALA A 3 -27.01 12.56 -23.52
N HIS A 4 -26.52 11.88 -22.48
CA HIS A 4 -25.26 12.13 -21.80
C HIS A 4 -24.41 10.85 -21.59
N GLY A 5 -24.51 9.85 -22.47
CA GLY A 5 -23.84 8.55 -22.31
C GLY A 5 -22.31 8.60 -22.14
N TYR A 6 -21.64 9.67 -22.57
CA TYR A 6 -20.19 9.84 -22.45
C TYR A 6 -19.69 10.08 -21.01
N TRP A 7 -20.57 10.52 -20.10
CA TRP A 7 -20.18 10.80 -18.70
C TRP A 7 -19.80 9.55 -17.92
N LEU A 8 -20.45 8.43 -18.23
CA LEU A 8 -20.21 7.15 -17.57
C LEU A 8 -18.79 6.62 -17.84
N PRO A 9 -18.32 6.44 -19.10
CA PRO A 9 -16.96 5.98 -19.35
C PRO A 9 -15.90 6.98 -18.88
N MET A 10 -16.15 8.30 -18.97
CA MET A 10 -15.25 9.31 -18.42
C MET A 10 -15.10 9.18 -16.90
N THR A 11 -16.21 9.04 -16.18
CA THR A 11 -16.18 8.92 -14.71
C THR A 11 -15.57 7.59 -14.28
N LEU A 12 -15.86 6.52 -15.01
CA LEU A 12 -15.26 5.21 -14.78
C LEU A 12 -13.73 5.27 -14.90
N ALA A 13 -13.20 5.89 -15.95
CA ALA A 13 -11.76 6.06 -16.15
C ALA A 13 -11.08 6.90 -15.04
N ILE A 14 -11.82 7.86 -14.46
CA ILE A 14 -11.30 8.72 -13.38
C ILE A 14 -11.28 7.98 -12.02
N VAL A 15 -12.31 7.19 -11.74
CA VAL A 15 -12.51 6.53 -10.43
C VAL A 15 -11.72 5.22 -10.33
N LEU A 16 -11.51 4.53 -11.45
CA LEU A 16 -10.78 3.26 -11.46
C LEU A 16 -9.32 3.48 -11.02
N ARG A 17 -8.92 2.80 -9.95
CA ARG A 17 -7.54 2.77 -9.44
C ARG A 17 -7.01 1.34 -9.42
N ALA A 18 -5.69 1.21 -9.33
CA ALA A 18 -5.02 -0.11 -9.29
C ALA A 18 -5.34 -0.88 -8.00
N ASP A 19 -5.74 -0.18 -6.93
CA ASP A 19 -6.10 -0.75 -5.64
C ASP A 19 -7.58 -0.45 -5.28
N PHE A 20 -8.20 -1.40 -4.58
CA PHE A 20 -9.61 -1.34 -4.20
C PHE A 20 -9.90 -0.14 -3.28
N ALA A 21 -9.06 0.06 -2.27
CA ALA A 21 -9.25 1.12 -1.28
C ALA A 21 -9.22 2.51 -1.94
N ALA A 22 -8.29 2.75 -2.87
CA ALA A 22 -8.31 3.99 -3.64
C ALA A 22 -9.52 4.07 -4.57
N THR A 23 -9.93 2.99 -5.26
CA THR A 23 -11.12 3.01 -6.11
C THR A 23 -12.37 3.38 -5.31
N LEU A 24 -12.54 2.78 -4.13
CA LEU A 24 -13.64 3.10 -3.22
C LEU A 24 -13.55 4.54 -2.70
N SER A 25 -12.38 4.96 -2.22
CA SER A 25 -12.16 6.31 -1.70
C SER A 25 -12.43 7.38 -2.75
N PHE A 26 -11.85 7.25 -3.94
CA PHE A 26 -12.09 8.15 -5.07
C PHE A 26 -13.55 8.10 -5.52
N GLY A 27 -14.18 6.92 -5.54
CA GLY A 27 -15.58 6.77 -5.90
C GLY A 27 -16.53 7.47 -4.93
N VAL A 28 -16.29 7.33 -3.63
CA VAL A 28 -17.06 8.00 -2.57
C VAL A 28 -16.84 9.51 -2.62
N GLN A 29 -15.57 9.96 -2.73
CA GLN A 29 -15.26 11.38 -2.86
C GLN A 29 -15.85 11.98 -4.13
N ARG A 30 -15.91 11.23 -5.24
CA ARG A 30 -16.56 11.65 -6.48
C ARG A 30 -18.07 11.83 -6.26
N ALA A 31 -18.74 10.83 -5.70
CA ALA A 31 -20.18 10.88 -5.44
C ALA A 31 -20.56 12.01 -4.49
N LEU A 32 -19.90 12.10 -3.33
CA LEU A 32 -20.15 13.16 -2.35
C LEU A 32 -19.78 14.54 -2.90
N GLY A 33 -18.68 14.65 -3.65
CA GLY A 33 -18.27 15.89 -4.29
C GLY A 33 -19.29 16.37 -5.31
N THR A 34 -19.84 15.46 -6.12
CA THR A 34 -20.91 15.79 -7.07
C THR A 34 -22.18 16.28 -6.37
N VAL A 35 -22.59 15.61 -5.28
CA VAL A 35 -23.76 16.05 -4.48
C VAL A 35 -23.51 17.41 -3.82
N LEU A 36 -22.33 17.62 -3.23
CA LEU A 36 -21.98 18.91 -2.60
C LEU A 36 -21.90 20.03 -3.63
N GLY A 37 -21.23 19.80 -4.76
CA GLY A 37 -21.13 20.79 -5.83
C GLY A 37 -22.49 21.15 -6.41
N LEU A 38 -23.38 20.18 -6.55
CA LEU A 38 -24.77 20.36 -6.94
C LEU A 38 -25.51 21.27 -5.95
N LEU A 39 -25.56 20.90 -4.68
CA LEU A 39 -26.29 21.66 -3.64
C LEU A 39 -25.76 23.10 -3.51
N LEU A 40 -24.43 23.25 -3.46
CA LEU A 40 -23.80 24.55 -3.30
C LEU A 40 -24.10 25.47 -4.48
N THR A 41 -24.04 24.94 -5.70
CA THR A 41 -24.22 25.75 -6.91
C THR A 41 -25.69 26.10 -7.15
N THR A 42 -26.61 25.17 -6.88
CA THR A 42 -28.05 25.47 -6.94
C THR A 42 -28.43 26.55 -5.92
N LEU A 43 -27.91 26.48 -4.71
CA LEU A 43 -28.14 27.52 -3.69
C LEU A 43 -27.58 28.88 -4.15
N LEU A 44 -26.33 28.89 -4.62
CA LEU A 44 -25.67 30.12 -5.05
C LEU A 44 -26.35 30.75 -6.27
N LEU A 45 -26.78 29.96 -7.26
CA LEU A 45 -27.51 30.47 -8.42
C LEU A 45 -28.88 31.06 -8.05
N ASN A 46 -29.61 30.44 -7.12
CA ASN A 46 -30.88 31.00 -6.64
C ASN A 46 -30.70 32.34 -5.89
N LEU A 47 -29.56 32.55 -5.24
CA LEU A 47 -29.21 33.81 -4.59
C LEU A 47 -28.67 34.86 -5.58
N SER A 48 -28.22 34.43 -6.76
CA SER A 48 -27.50 35.24 -7.74
C SER A 48 -28.41 35.59 -8.92
N GLY A 49 -29.10 36.73 -8.87
CA GLY A 49 -29.98 37.17 -9.96
C GLY A 49 -29.29 37.70 -11.22
N SER A 50 -27.95 37.73 -11.27
CA SER A 50 -27.19 38.39 -12.35
C SER A 50 -26.21 37.44 -13.06
N THR A 51 -26.13 37.57 -14.39
CA THR A 51 -25.14 36.87 -15.22
C THR A 51 -23.70 37.17 -14.79
N LEU A 52 -23.41 38.41 -14.37
CA LEU A 52 -22.08 38.80 -13.88
C LEU A 52 -21.69 38.02 -12.62
N THR A 53 -22.64 37.83 -11.70
CA THR A 53 -22.39 37.05 -10.47
C THR A 53 -22.10 35.58 -10.77
N ALA A 54 -22.79 34.99 -11.76
CA ALA A 54 -22.53 33.62 -12.21
C ALA A 54 -21.12 33.47 -12.82
N ILE A 55 -20.68 34.43 -13.64
CA ILE A 55 -19.33 34.43 -14.25
C ILE A 55 -18.24 34.58 -13.20
N LEU A 56 -18.40 35.48 -12.23
CA LEU A 56 -17.45 35.64 -11.12
C LEU A 56 -17.36 34.36 -10.29
N LEU A 57 -18.51 33.77 -9.95
CA LEU A 57 -18.55 32.53 -9.19
C LEU A 57 -17.89 31.37 -9.95
N LEU A 58 -18.10 31.28 -11.27
CA LEU A 58 -17.43 30.32 -12.13
C LEU A 58 -15.90 30.47 -12.04
N GLY A 59 -15.39 31.70 -12.07
CA GLY A 59 -13.95 31.97 -11.90
C GLY A 59 -13.41 31.50 -10.55
N VAL A 60 -14.14 31.76 -9.47
CA VAL A 60 -13.78 31.30 -8.12
C VAL A 60 -13.78 29.78 -8.03
N LEU A 61 -14.81 29.10 -8.55
CA LEU A 61 -14.89 27.64 -8.53
C LEU A 61 -13.78 27.00 -9.39
N ALA A 62 -13.44 27.59 -10.54
CA ALA A 62 -12.34 27.13 -11.38
C ALA A 62 -10.98 27.26 -10.66
N PHE A 63 -10.76 28.39 -9.96
CA PHE A 63 -9.58 28.59 -9.13
C PHE A 63 -9.52 27.57 -7.99
N LEU A 64 -10.62 27.38 -7.27
CA LEU A 64 -10.74 26.41 -6.19
C LEU A 64 -10.46 24.98 -6.68
N PHE A 65 -11.02 24.58 -7.81
CA PHE A 65 -10.74 23.27 -8.41
C PHE A 65 -9.24 23.08 -8.66
N ARG A 66 -8.56 24.07 -9.24
CA ARG A 66 -7.12 24.00 -9.48
C ARG A 66 -6.30 23.95 -8.20
N TRP A 67 -6.67 24.75 -7.20
CA TRP A 67 -5.94 24.84 -5.94
C TRP A 67 -6.13 23.60 -5.06
N LEU A 68 -7.35 23.09 -4.98
CA LEU A 68 -7.71 21.94 -4.15
C LEU A 68 -7.38 20.59 -4.79
N GLY A 69 -7.14 20.53 -6.11
CA GLY A 69 -6.92 19.29 -6.85
C GLY A 69 -5.84 18.37 -6.27
N ASN A 70 -4.79 18.93 -5.67
CA ASN A 70 -3.70 18.15 -5.08
C ASN A 70 -3.89 17.85 -3.58
N SER A 71 -4.75 18.61 -2.89
CA SER A 71 -4.86 18.56 -1.42
C SER A 71 -6.15 17.87 -0.95
N ASN A 72 -7.26 18.10 -1.63
CA ASN A 72 -8.56 17.56 -1.25
C ASN A 72 -9.43 17.29 -2.49
N TYR A 73 -9.40 16.04 -2.95
CA TYR A 73 -10.12 15.61 -4.15
C TYR A 73 -11.65 15.79 -4.03
N LEU A 74 -12.24 15.60 -2.84
CA LEU A 74 -13.68 15.81 -2.61
C LEU A 74 -14.09 17.25 -2.94
N LEU A 75 -13.37 18.23 -2.37
CA LEU A 75 -13.66 19.64 -2.58
C LEU A 75 -13.34 20.08 -4.02
N ALA A 76 -12.29 19.52 -4.61
CA ALA A 76 -11.97 19.75 -6.02
C ALA A 76 -13.12 19.27 -6.93
N VAL A 77 -13.65 18.06 -6.71
CA VAL A 77 -14.81 17.55 -7.47
C VAL A 77 -16.05 18.40 -7.26
N ALA A 78 -16.31 18.88 -6.03
CA ALA A 78 -17.42 19.78 -5.76
C ALA A 78 -17.30 21.09 -6.53
N ALA A 79 -16.12 21.71 -6.51
CA ALA A 79 -15.85 22.94 -7.25
C ALA A 79 -15.98 22.74 -8.78
N LEU A 80 -15.43 21.65 -9.31
CA LEU A 80 -15.56 21.30 -10.74
C LEU A 80 -17.02 21.05 -11.13
N THR A 81 -17.76 20.32 -10.30
CA THR A 81 -19.17 20.02 -10.57
C THR A 81 -19.96 21.32 -10.63
N GLY A 82 -19.75 22.21 -9.67
CA GLY A 82 -20.40 23.51 -9.62
C GLY A 82 -20.04 24.41 -10.79
N ALA A 83 -18.76 24.49 -11.17
CA ALA A 83 -18.33 25.25 -12.34
C ALA A 83 -19.07 24.78 -13.63
N VAL A 84 -19.19 23.46 -13.82
CA VAL A 84 -19.92 22.92 -14.97
C VAL A 84 -21.42 23.23 -14.88
N VAL A 85 -22.03 23.19 -13.71
CA VAL A 85 -23.46 23.56 -13.54
C VAL A 85 -23.70 25.01 -13.95
N ILE A 86 -22.83 25.93 -13.55
CA ILE A 86 -22.92 27.34 -13.97
C ILE A 86 -22.77 27.46 -15.48
N LEU A 87 -21.79 26.77 -16.08
CA LEU A 87 -21.58 26.79 -17.54
C LEU A 87 -22.81 26.30 -18.31
N LEU A 88 -23.44 25.20 -17.86
CA LEU A 88 -24.64 24.66 -18.49
C LEU A 88 -25.83 25.61 -18.33
N ALA A 89 -25.99 26.22 -17.16
CA ALA A 89 -27.02 27.23 -16.92
C ALA A 89 -26.83 28.46 -17.82
N LEU A 90 -25.59 28.91 -18.01
CA LEU A 90 -25.26 30.01 -18.94
C LEU A 90 -25.47 29.63 -20.40
N ALA A 91 -25.33 28.35 -20.76
CA ALA A 91 -25.61 27.82 -22.09
C ALA A 91 -27.11 27.63 -22.38
N GLY A 92 -27.99 27.88 -21.39
CA GLY A 92 -29.43 27.71 -21.52
C GLY A 92 -29.91 26.26 -21.40
N GLU A 93 -29.04 25.33 -20.99
CA GLU A 93 -29.42 23.94 -20.73
C GLU A 93 -30.07 23.79 -19.35
N SER A 94 -31.00 22.85 -19.23
CA SER A 94 -31.61 22.52 -17.95
C SER A 94 -30.56 21.87 -17.03
N ALA A 95 -29.99 22.67 -16.13
CA ALA A 95 -29.02 22.20 -15.14
C ALA A 95 -29.55 20.96 -14.38
N ALA A 96 -30.83 20.94 -14.03
CA ALA A 96 -31.46 19.83 -13.29
C ALA A 96 -31.33 18.47 -14.00
N GLN A 97 -31.55 18.43 -15.32
CA GLN A 97 -31.51 17.20 -16.09
C GLN A 97 -30.07 16.67 -16.22
N SER A 98 -29.12 17.53 -16.57
CA SER A 98 -27.71 17.17 -16.69
C SER A 98 -27.09 16.79 -15.32
N MET A 99 -27.64 17.30 -14.22
CA MET A 99 -27.25 16.96 -12.85
C MET A 99 -27.71 15.55 -12.45
N HIS A 100 -28.95 15.20 -12.78
CA HIS A 100 -29.47 13.85 -12.55
C HIS A 100 -28.68 12.80 -13.34
N ASP A 101 -28.39 13.08 -14.61
CA ASP A 101 -27.60 12.21 -15.47
C ASP A 101 -26.17 12.01 -14.94
N ARG A 102 -25.55 13.06 -14.39
CA ARG A 102 -24.22 12.98 -13.76
C ARG A 102 -24.22 12.17 -12.48
N LEU A 103 -25.25 12.31 -11.65
CA LEU A 103 -25.37 11.54 -10.41
C LEU A 103 -25.51 10.05 -10.74
N ILE A 104 -26.40 9.70 -11.67
CA ILE A 104 -26.58 8.32 -12.14
C ILE A 104 -25.29 7.79 -12.77
N ALA A 105 -24.66 8.54 -13.67
CA ALA A 105 -23.41 8.13 -14.31
C ALA A 105 -22.30 7.90 -13.29
N THR A 106 -22.23 8.73 -12.23
CA THR A 106 -21.24 8.57 -11.15
C THR A 106 -21.51 7.33 -10.32
N LEU A 107 -22.78 7.11 -9.91
CA LEU A 107 -23.15 5.93 -9.13
C LEU A 107 -22.93 4.64 -9.91
N LEU A 108 -23.33 4.61 -11.20
CA LEU A 108 -23.11 3.47 -12.08
C LEU A 108 -21.62 3.24 -12.35
N ALA A 109 -20.82 4.29 -12.57
CA ALA A 109 -19.38 4.17 -12.76
C ALA A 109 -18.67 3.66 -11.51
N CYS A 110 -19.00 4.20 -10.32
CA CYS A 110 -18.46 3.70 -9.06
C CYS A 110 -18.87 2.25 -8.81
N GLY A 111 -20.14 1.91 -9.04
CA GLY A 111 -20.64 0.53 -8.92
C GLY A 111 -19.96 -0.42 -9.90
N ALA A 112 -19.76 -0.02 -11.15
CA ALA A 112 -19.06 -0.80 -12.16
C ALA A 112 -17.57 -0.95 -11.85
N ALA A 113 -16.90 0.10 -11.36
CA ALA A 113 -15.50 0.03 -10.94
C ALA A 113 -15.30 -0.96 -9.77
N LEU A 114 -16.19 -0.89 -8.76
CA LEU A 114 -16.18 -1.81 -7.63
C LEU A 114 -16.57 -3.24 -8.07
N GLY A 115 -17.58 -3.37 -8.94
CA GLY A 115 -18.01 -4.64 -9.51
C GLY A 115 -16.93 -5.31 -10.36
N GLY A 116 -16.13 -4.54 -11.09
CA GLY A 116 -14.97 -5.04 -11.82
C GLY A 116 -13.95 -5.72 -10.90
N TYR A 117 -13.75 -5.18 -9.69
CA TYR A 117 -12.88 -5.80 -8.68
C TYR A 117 -13.45 -7.09 -8.10
N LEU A 118 -14.79 -7.22 -8.03
CA LEU A 118 -15.46 -8.48 -7.66
C LEU A 118 -15.37 -9.53 -8.77
N LEU A 119 -15.50 -9.12 -10.04
CA LEU A 119 -15.43 -9.99 -11.21
C LEU A 119 -14.00 -10.49 -11.49
N TRP A 120 -12.99 -9.62 -11.31
CA TRP A 120 -11.57 -9.97 -11.41
C TRP A 120 -10.84 -9.72 -10.08
N PRO A 121 -10.94 -10.68 -9.15
CA PRO A 121 -10.31 -10.58 -7.85
C PRO A 121 -8.77 -10.62 -7.93
N THR A 122 -8.11 -9.48 -8.15
CA THR A 122 -6.65 -9.34 -8.02
C THR A 122 -6.25 -9.04 -6.57
N TRP A 123 -6.72 -9.87 -5.63
CA TRP A 123 -6.51 -9.67 -4.19
C TRP A 123 -5.02 -9.64 -3.82
N GLU A 124 -4.59 -8.62 -3.09
CA GLU A 124 -3.25 -8.51 -2.50
C GLU A 124 -2.97 -9.62 -1.48
N ARG A 125 -4.00 -10.31 -0.96
CA ARG A 125 -3.85 -11.53 -0.16
C ARG A 125 -2.93 -12.59 -0.78
N THR A 126 -2.85 -12.66 -2.12
CA THR A 126 -1.93 -13.58 -2.82
C THR A 126 -0.56 -12.97 -3.09
N ARG A 127 -0.41 -11.65 -2.95
CA ARG A 127 0.81 -10.89 -3.25
C ARG A 127 1.64 -10.56 -2.01
N ILE A 128 1.02 -10.43 -0.83
CA ILE A 128 1.72 -10.07 0.41
C ILE A 128 2.76 -11.12 0.83
N GLN A 129 2.45 -12.41 0.69
CA GLN A 129 3.38 -13.49 1.03
C GLN A 129 4.63 -13.45 0.12
N PRO A 130 4.50 -13.45 -1.22
CA PRO A 130 5.64 -13.25 -2.12
C PRO A 130 6.42 -11.96 -1.87
N ALA A 131 5.75 -10.84 -1.55
CA ALA A 131 6.42 -9.58 -1.26
C ALA A 131 7.28 -9.65 0.01
N LEU A 132 6.77 -10.26 1.08
CA LEU A 132 7.52 -10.51 2.32
C LEU A 132 8.66 -11.52 2.11
N ALA A 133 8.42 -12.57 1.32
CA ALA A 133 9.46 -13.56 0.98
C ALA A 133 10.60 -12.92 0.16
N ALA A 134 10.29 -12.09 -0.84
CA ALA A 134 11.28 -11.35 -1.61
C ALA A 134 12.09 -10.37 -0.73
N MET A 135 11.44 -9.72 0.24
CA MET A 135 12.12 -8.89 1.24
C MET A 135 13.10 -9.70 2.08
N LEU A 136 12.70 -10.88 2.58
CA LEU A 136 13.58 -11.74 3.36
C LEU A 136 14.76 -12.27 2.54
N ARG A 137 14.56 -12.66 1.28
CA ARG A 137 15.65 -13.04 0.36
C ARG A 137 16.67 -11.91 0.22
N ALA A 138 16.21 -10.69 -0.05
CA ALA A 138 17.09 -9.54 -0.15
C ALA A 138 17.85 -9.24 1.17
N TYR A 139 17.29 -9.61 2.33
CA TYR A 139 18.00 -9.52 3.61
C TYR A 139 19.04 -10.64 3.77
N ALA A 140 18.75 -11.85 3.30
CA ALA A 140 19.72 -12.94 3.28
C ALA A 140 20.91 -12.60 2.36
N ASP A 141 20.66 -12.12 1.14
CA ASP A 141 21.70 -11.70 0.19
C ASP A 141 22.58 -10.57 0.78
N TYR A 142 21.95 -9.66 1.53
CA TYR A 142 22.66 -8.61 2.26
C TYR A 142 23.53 -9.15 3.41
N LEU A 143 23.03 -10.12 4.19
CA LEU A 143 23.80 -10.79 5.24
C LEU A 143 25.00 -11.57 4.65
N GLU A 144 24.81 -12.22 3.51
CA GLU A 144 25.87 -12.91 2.78
C GLU A 144 26.93 -11.92 2.29
N ALA A 145 26.52 -10.77 1.75
CA ALA A 145 27.45 -9.71 1.37
C ALA A 145 28.24 -9.15 2.57
N LEU A 146 27.65 -9.07 3.76
CA LEU A 146 28.38 -8.64 4.97
C LEU A 146 29.54 -9.58 5.34
N ALA A 147 29.49 -10.85 4.91
CA ALA A 147 30.48 -11.88 5.22
C ALA A 147 31.78 -11.77 4.41
N GLY A 148 31.88 -10.84 3.45
CA GLY A 148 33.14 -10.63 2.72
C GLY A 148 33.03 -9.93 1.36
N ALA A 149 31.88 -9.40 0.98
CA ALA A 149 31.76 -8.65 -0.27
C ALA A 149 32.55 -7.34 -0.23
N ASP A 150 32.93 -6.86 -1.41
CA ASP A 150 33.55 -5.54 -1.55
C ASP A 150 32.55 -4.40 -1.23
N ALA A 151 33.07 -3.17 -1.12
CA ALA A 151 32.25 -2.02 -0.76
C ALA A 151 31.13 -1.71 -1.78
N ARG A 152 31.36 -1.97 -3.08
CA ARG A 152 30.39 -1.69 -4.14
C ARG A 152 29.25 -2.71 -4.11
N GLN A 153 29.59 -3.98 -4.02
CA GLN A 153 28.63 -5.08 -3.91
C GLN A 153 27.81 -4.96 -2.63
N LEU A 154 28.43 -4.63 -1.48
CA LEU A 154 27.71 -4.39 -0.24
C LEU A 154 26.74 -3.21 -0.36
N ALA A 155 27.16 -2.09 -0.99
CA ALA A 155 26.27 -0.95 -1.24
C ALA A 155 25.09 -1.32 -2.14
N HIS A 156 25.32 -2.12 -3.18
CA HIS A 156 24.27 -2.61 -4.07
C HIS A 156 23.26 -3.50 -3.34
N MET A 157 23.71 -4.47 -2.54
CA MET A 157 22.84 -5.33 -1.72
C MET A 157 22.06 -4.53 -0.66
N ARG A 158 22.69 -3.48 -0.10
CA ARG A 158 22.01 -2.54 0.81
C ARG A 158 20.90 -1.75 0.10
N ALA A 159 21.09 -1.38 -1.17
CA ALA A 159 20.04 -0.71 -1.95
C ALA A 159 18.91 -1.69 -2.30
N ALA A 160 19.23 -2.91 -2.74
CA ALA A 160 18.26 -3.95 -3.06
C ALA A 160 17.37 -4.31 -1.85
N SER A 161 17.97 -4.51 -0.68
CA SER A 161 17.23 -4.76 0.57
C SER A 161 16.29 -3.61 0.97
N ARG A 162 16.70 -2.35 0.75
CA ARG A 162 15.81 -1.19 0.98
C ARG A 162 14.63 -1.17 0.02
N LEU A 163 14.86 -1.43 -1.27
CA LEU A 163 13.82 -1.47 -2.29
C LEU A 163 12.79 -2.58 -1.98
N ALA A 164 13.27 -3.79 -1.68
CA ALA A 164 12.39 -4.91 -1.33
C ALA A 164 11.56 -4.63 -0.07
N ARG A 165 12.15 -3.96 0.94
CA ARG A 165 11.42 -3.50 2.13
C ARG A 165 10.32 -2.48 1.81
N VAL A 166 10.60 -1.51 0.94
CA VAL A 166 9.60 -0.51 0.52
C VAL A 166 8.45 -1.19 -0.24
N ASN A 167 8.76 -2.13 -1.14
CA ASN A 167 7.75 -2.88 -1.87
C ASN A 167 6.86 -3.73 -0.94
N ALA A 168 7.46 -4.41 0.04
CA ALA A 168 6.73 -5.17 1.05
C ALA A 168 5.84 -4.28 1.93
N LEU A 169 6.32 -3.09 2.32
CA LEU A 169 5.51 -2.13 3.06
C LEU A 169 4.31 -1.63 2.25
N ALA A 170 4.51 -1.29 0.98
CA ALA A 170 3.42 -0.87 0.09
C ALA A 170 2.37 -2.00 -0.08
N SER A 171 2.80 -3.25 -0.16
CA SER A 171 1.90 -4.42 -0.17
C SER A 171 1.10 -4.54 1.14
N LEU A 172 1.77 -4.33 2.28
CA LEU A 172 1.12 -4.35 3.59
C LEU A 172 0.09 -3.21 3.75
N GLU A 173 0.39 -2.02 3.25
CA GLU A 173 -0.53 -0.88 3.23
C GLU A 173 -1.76 -1.16 2.37
N ARG A 174 -1.58 -1.76 1.18
CA ARG A 174 -2.72 -2.20 0.35
C ARG A 174 -3.57 -3.25 1.06
N LEU A 175 -2.94 -4.24 1.71
CA LEU A 175 -3.64 -5.27 2.49
C LEU A 175 -4.51 -4.69 3.62
N ARG A 176 -4.07 -3.59 4.26
CA ARG A 176 -4.83 -2.92 5.33
C ARG A 176 -6.15 -2.31 4.83
N GLY A 177 -6.21 -1.92 3.56
CA GLY A 177 -7.41 -1.36 2.93
C GLY A 177 -8.29 -2.38 2.21
N GLU A 178 -7.92 -3.67 2.19
CA GLU A 178 -8.70 -4.70 1.50
C GLU A 178 -9.91 -5.18 2.32
N PRO A 179 -11.11 -5.27 1.72
CA PRO A 179 -12.33 -5.65 2.44
C PRO A 179 -12.38 -7.12 2.85
N PHE A 180 -11.69 -8.02 2.14
CA PHE A 180 -11.72 -9.48 2.40
C PHE A 180 -10.44 -10.01 3.05
N ALA A 181 -9.52 -9.13 3.45
CA ALA A 181 -8.35 -9.55 4.22
C ALA A 181 -8.78 -9.88 5.66
N THR A 182 -8.57 -11.12 6.09
CA THR A 182 -8.87 -11.50 7.47
C THR A 182 -7.98 -10.72 8.44
N ALA A 183 -8.52 -10.37 9.62
CA ALA A 183 -7.75 -9.67 10.65
C ALA A 183 -6.49 -10.46 11.04
N GLU A 184 -6.59 -11.80 11.07
CA GLU A 184 -5.48 -12.69 11.34
C GLU A 184 -4.37 -12.61 10.29
N LEU A 185 -4.71 -12.63 8.99
CA LEU A 185 -3.73 -12.50 7.90
C LEU A 185 -2.97 -11.18 8.02
N ARG A 186 -3.70 -10.09 8.24
CA ARG A 186 -3.12 -8.75 8.43
C ARG A 186 -2.18 -8.72 9.62
N MET A 187 -2.62 -9.17 10.80
CA MET A 187 -1.79 -9.23 12.00
C MET A 187 -0.55 -10.10 11.80
N ARG A 188 -0.67 -11.22 11.09
CA ARG A 188 0.48 -12.09 10.79
C ARG A 188 1.48 -11.38 9.87
N ALA A 189 1.01 -10.74 8.80
CA ALA A 189 1.86 -9.99 7.87
C ALA A 189 2.57 -8.82 8.56
N GLU A 190 1.86 -8.08 9.42
CA GLU A 190 2.43 -6.99 10.23
C GLU A 190 3.51 -7.48 11.19
N ARG A 191 3.27 -8.59 11.89
CA ARG A 191 4.27 -9.21 12.78
C ARG A 191 5.51 -9.63 12.01
N VAL A 192 5.35 -10.37 10.90
CA VAL A 192 6.47 -10.81 10.07
C VAL A 192 7.30 -9.60 9.60
N PHE A 193 6.63 -8.56 9.09
CA PHE A 193 7.31 -7.35 8.64
C PHE A 193 8.08 -6.66 9.77
N ALA A 194 7.46 -6.49 10.95
CA ALA A 194 8.09 -5.83 12.09
C ALA A 194 9.35 -6.58 12.58
N HIS A 195 9.26 -7.92 12.71
CA HIS A 195 10.39 -8.75 13.13
C HIS A 195 11.51 -8.79 12.08
N ALA A 196 11.17 -8.89 10.80
CA ALA A 196 12.15 -8.80 9.72
C ALA A 196 12.86 -7.43 9.69
N ASN A 197 12.13 -6.34 9.92
CA ASN A 197 12.70 -5.00 9.99
C ASN A 197 13.64 -4.82 11.19
N ARG A 198 13.33 -5.46 12.34
CA ARG A 198 14.25 -5.51 13.48
C ARG A 198 15.53 -6.29 13.16
N LEU A 199 15.41 -7.38 12.41
CA LEU A 199 16.54 -8.19 11.94
C LEU A 199 17.49 -7.38 11.04
N VAL A 200 16.98 -6.74 9.98
CA VAL A 200 17.84 -5.99 9.06
C VAL A 200 18.50 -4.78 9.75
N ARG A 201 17.81 -4.13 10.70
CA ARG A 201 18.41 -3.05 11.50
C ARG A 201 19.56 -3.55 12.38
N SER A 202 19.44 -4.76 12.93
CA SER A 202 20.50 -5.41 13.69
C SER A 202 21.68 -5.76 12.76
N ALA A 203 21.40 -6.29 11.57
CA ALA A 203 22.42 -6.53 10.55
C ALA A 203 23.17 -5.24 10.13
N MET A 204 22.45 -4.14 9.90
CA MET A 204 23.06 -2.84 9.55
C MET A 204 24.04 -2.34 10.63
N SER A 205 23.78 -2.61 11.91
CA SER A 205 24.72 -2.24 12.98
C SER A 205 26.02 -3.02 12.96
N LEU A 206 26.08 -4.17 12.27
CA LEU A 206 27.33 -4.91 12.06
C LEU A 206 28.25 -4.21 11.08
N GLU A 207 27.75 -3.33 10.21
CA GLU A 207 28.60 -2.55 9.32
C GLU A 207 29.55 -1.59 10.07
N LEU A 208 29.23 -1.27 11.33
CA LEU A 208 30.12 -0.53 12.23
C LEU A 208 31.40 -1.32 12.57
N LEU A 209 31.41 -2.64 12.37
CA LEU A 209 32.59 -3.46 12.52
C LEU A 209 33.49 -3.36 11.26
N PRO A 210 34.82 -3.27 11.44
CA PRO A 210 35.77 -3.33 10.34
C PRO A 210 35.51 -4.52 9.41
N ALA A 211 35.68 -4.32 8.09
CA ALA A 211 35.42 -5.35 7.09
C ALA A 211 36.21 -6.64 7.37
N GLU A 212 37.48 -6.52 7.78
CA GLU A 212 38.34 -7.64 8.18
C GLU A 212 37.73 -8.49 9.30
N ARG A 213 37.11 -7.85 10.30
CA ARG A 213 36.48 -8.57 11.42
C ARG A 213 35.21 -9.30 10.99
N ARG A 214 34.49 -8.79 10.00
CA ARG A 214 33.30 -9.44 9.44
C ARG A 214 33.68 -10.57 8.48
N ALA A 215 34.77 -10.39 7.74
CA ALA A 215 35.32 -11.37 6.80
C ALA A 215 36.14 -12.48 7.48
N ALA A 216 36.46 -12.34 8.78
CA ALA A 216 37.11 -13.39 9.55
C ALA A 216 36.31 -14.71 9.45
N PRO A 217 36.96 -15.88 9.26
CA PRO A 217 36.29 -17.13 8.90
C PRO A 217 35.10 -17.50 9.80
N ALA A 218 35.25 -17.38 11.12
CA ALA A 218 34.17 -17.68 12.07
C ALA A 218 32.99 -16.70 11.96
N ALA A 219 33.26 -15.40 11.80
CA ALA A 219 32.23 -14.38 11.66
C ALA A 219 31.51 -14.50 10.30
N ALA A 220 32.26 -14.75 9.22
CA ALA A 220 31.72 -14.96 7.89
C ALA A 220 30.85 -16.22 7.82
N ALA A 221 31.29 -17.34 8.41
CA ALA A 221 30.49 -18.56 8.50
C ALA A 221 29.19 -18.34 9.28
N TRP A 222 29.25 -17.64 10.42
CA TRP A 222 28.08 -17.30 11.23
C TRP A 222 27.09 -16.39 10.48
N LEU A 223 27.58 -15.39 9.73
CA LEU A 223 26.75 -14.52 8.90
C LEU A 223 26.03 -15.30 7.79
N ARG A 224 26.71 -16.25 7.15
CA ARG A 224 26.09 -17.13 6.15
C ARG A 224 25.04 -18.05 6.76
N GLN A 225 25.28 -18.61 7.94
CA GLN A 225 24.26 -19.38 8.67
C GLN A 225 23.03 -18.52 9.03
N CYS A 226 23.24 -17.27 9.44
CA CYS A 226 22.13 -16.33 9.62
C CYS A 226 21.36 -16.08 8.30
N ALA A 227 22.07 -15.89 7.19
CA ALA A 227 21.47 -15.71 5.87
C ALA A 227 20.64 -16.93 5.44
N GLU A 228 21.15 -18.15 5.66
CA GLU A 228 20.42 -19.40 5.42
C GLU A 228 19.14 -19.49 6.25
N GLY A 229 19.19 -19.10 7.53
CA GLY A 229 18.01 -19.03 8.39
C GLY A 229 16.96 -18.05 7.89
N VAL A 230 17.38 -16.87 7.41
CA VAL A 230 16.47 -15.89 6.79
C VAL A 230 15.89 -16.42 5.47
N ASN A 231 16.68 -17.12 4.66
CA ASN A 231 16.21 -17.76 3.43
C ASN A 231 15.23 -18.91 3.70
N ALA A 232 15.40 -19.65 4.79
CA ALA A 232 14.42 -20.65 5.23
C ALA A 232 13.08 -19.99 5.61
N CYS A 233 13.12 -18.86 6.32
CA CYS A 233 11.92 -18.06 6.61
C CYS A 233 11.22 -17.58 5.32
N ALA A 234 11.99 -17.14 4.30
CA ALA A 234 11.44 -16.74 3.00
C ALA A 234 10.74 -17.90 2.28
N ARG A 235 11.35 -19.09 2.28
CA ARG A 235 10.75 -20.31 1.70
C ARG A 235 9.45 -20.71 2.40
N HIS A 236 9.39 -20.57 3.72
CA HIS A 236 8.18 -20.85 4.50
C HIS A 236 7.01 -19.92 4.09
N LEU A 237 7.30 -18.65 3.79
CA LEU A 237 6.31 -17.70 3.29
C LEU A 237 5.83 -18.01 1.86
N ASP A 238 6.69 -18.59 1.01
CA ASP A 238 6.33 -19.01 -0.35
C ASP A 238 5.61 -20.36 -0.41
N GLY A 239 5.20 -20.91 0.73
CA GLY A 239 4.40 -22.13 0.81
C GLY A 239 5.20 -23.41 1.02
N ALA A 240 6.54 -23.35 1.07
CA ALA A 240 7.37 -24.49 1.44
C ALA A 240 7.38 -24.68 2.98
N ARG A 241 6.20 -24.98 3.54
CA ARG A 241 5.98 -25.07 4.99
C ARG A 241 6.73 -26.22 5.65
N ASP A 242 7.09 -27.24 4.88
CA ASP A 242 7.83 -28.43 5.32
C ASP A 242 9.34 -28.17 5.48
N VAL A 243 9.82 -26.99 5.07
CA VAL A 243 11.21 -26.60 5.32
C VAL A 243 11.39 -26.31 6.80
N ALA A 244 12.12 -27.19 7.49
CA ALA A 244 12.53 -26.96 8.88
C ALA A 244 13.29 -25.63 8.99
N LEU A 245 12.87 -24.78 9.92
CA LEU A 245 13.59 -23.55 10.23
C LEU A 245 14.84 -23.94 11.03
N PRO A 246 16.06 -23.69 10.52
CA PRO A 246 17.27 -24.05 11.25
C PRO A 246 17.36 -23.24 12.54
N PRO A 247 17.87 -23.82 13.65
CA PRO A 247 18.07 -23.07 14.87
C PRO A 247 19.02 -21.88 14.60
N PRO A 248 18.83 -20.73 15.27
CA PRO A 248 19.75 -19.61 15.15
C PRO A 248 21.17 -20.05 15.53
N PRO A 249 22.19 -19.67 14.75
CA PRO A 249 23.55 -20.13 14.99
C PRO A 249 24.15 -19.53 16.26
N ASP A 250 24.99 -20.31 16.96
CA ASP A 250 25.70 -19.86 18.16
C ASP A 250 26.61 -18.68 17.85
N VAL A 251 26.57 -17.66 18.69
CA VAL A 251 27.29 -16.40 18.46
C VAL A 251 28.80 -16.62 18.68
N PRO A 252 29.67 -16.23 17.71
CA PRO A 252 31.11 -16.31 17.90
C PRO A 252 31.57 -15.20 18.87
N GLY A 253 31.60 -15.53 20.17
CA GLY A 253 32.08 -14.68 21.25
C GLY A 253 31.05 -13.74 21.88
N GLU A 254 31.44 -13.02 22.93
CA GLU A 254 30.55 -12.14 23.70
C GLU A 254 30.39 -10.75 23.05
N ARG A 255 29.67 -10.68 21.93
CA ARG A 255 29.37 -9.39 21.27
C ARG A 255 27.86 -9.14 21.22
N LEU A 256 27.44 -8.12 21.96
CA LEU A 256 26.04 -7.67 22.02
C LEU A 256 25.41 -7.43 20.64
N ILE A 257 26.18 -6.93 19.67
CA ILE A 257 25.67 -6.65 18.31
C ILE A 257 25.31 -7.95 17.57
N LEU A 258 26.14 -9.00 17.72
CA LEU A 258 25.88 -10.31 17.11
C LEU A 258 24.69 -11.01 17.81
N GLN A 259 24.61 -10.91 19.14
CA GLN A 259 23.48 -11.43 19.93
C GLN A 259 22.15 -10.81 19.48
N ARG A 260 22.10 -9.49 19.26
CA ARG A 260 20.89 -8.81 18.77
C ARG A 260 20.39 -9.34 17.43
N LEU A 261 21.30 -9.69 16.51
CA LEU A 261 20.92 -10.28 15.23
C LEU A 261 20.39 -11.71 15.40
N ALA A 262 21.05 -12.54 16.22
CA ALA A 262 20.58 -13.90 16.52
C ALA A 262 19.19 -13.88 17.19
N ASP A 263 18.96 -13.00 18.16
CA ASP A 263 17.68 -12.83 18.83
C ASP A 263 16.59 -12.34 17.87
N ALA A 264 16.93 -11.42 16.96
CA ALA A 264 15.99 -10.95 15.95
C ALA A 264 15.60 -12.06 14.96
N LEU A 265 16.54 -12.92 14.57
CA LEU A 265 16.27 -14.10 13.74
C LEU A 265 15.38 -15.10 14.48
N ARG A 266 15.69 -15.40 15.74
CA ARG A 266 14.85 -16.27 16.58
C ARG A 266 13.42 -15.74 16.69
N ALA A 267 13.27 -14.44 16.95
CA ALA A 267 11.95 -13.82 17.05
C ALA A 267 11.17 -13.89 15.73
N LEU A 268 11.84 -13.72 14.58
CA LEU A 268 11.22 -13.88 13.26
C LEU A 268 10.77 -15.32 13.01
N GLN A 269 11.60 -16.32 13.36
CA GLN A 269 11.27 -17.73 13.22
C GLN A 269 10.05 -18.12 14.07
N ASN A 270 9.99 -17.66 15.32
CA ASN A 270 8.86 -17.90 16.22
C ASN A 270 7.53 -17.35 15.67
N VAL A 271 7.56 -16.25 14.91
CA VAL A 271 6.37 -15.66 14.29
C VAL A 271 5.87 -16.49 13.11
N LEU A 272 6.77 -17.21 12.43
CA LEU A 272 6.45 -18.04 11.27
C LEU A 272 5.96 -19.42 11.68
N GLN A 273 6.46 -19.97 12.80
CA GLN A 273 5.99 -21.23 13.34
C GLN A 273 4.48 -21.17 13.66
N PRO A 274 3.73 -22.25 13.38
CA PRO A 274 2.36 -22.36 13.86
C PRO A 274 2.37 -22.26 15.39
N ALA A 275 1.36 -21.60 15.97
CA ALA A 275 1.19 -21.60 17.42
C ALA A 275 1.19 -23.07 17.90
N PRO A 276 1.89 -23.40 19.01
CA PRO A 276 1.82 -24.74 19.55
C PRO A 276 0.34 -25.08 19.74
N ALA A 277 -0.07 -26.24 19.24
CA ALA A 277 -1.43 -26.73 19.44
C ALA A 277 -1.71 -26.64 20.94
N ALA A 278 -2.60 -25.73 21.36
CA ALA A 278 -3.03 -25.66 22.73
C ALA A 278 -3.54 -27.06 23.07
N ASN A 279 -2.88 -27.70 24.04
CA ASN A 279 -3.11 -29.09 24.44
C ASN A 279 -4.59 -29.44 24.35
N ALA A 280 -4.95 -30.26 23.36
CA ALA A 280 -6.14 -31.10 23.41
C ALA A 280 -5.85 -32.23 24.43
N GLY A 281 -5.71 -31.83 25.68
CA GLY A 281 -5.34 -32.66 26.82
C GLY A 281 -6.16 -32.21 28.02
N ALA A 282 -7.46 -32.42 27.91
CA ALA A 282 -8.39 -32.48 29.02
C ALA A 282 -9.38 -33.60 28.68
N ASP A 283 -8.89 -34.83 28.79
CA ASP A 283 -9.69 -36.03 29.01
C ASP A 283 -9.08 -36.76 30.22
#